data_AF-A0A0J7JXH1-F1
#
_entry.id   AF-A0A0J7JXH1-F1
#
_cell.length_a   1.000
_cell.length_b   1.000
_cell.length_c   1.000
_cell.angle_alpha   90.00
_cell.angle_beta   90.00
_cell.angle_gamma   90.00
#
_symmetry.space_group_name_H-M   'P 1'
#
loop_
_entity.id
_entity.type
_entity.pdbx_description
1 polymer ?
#
loop_
_entity_poly.entity_id
_entity_poly.type
_entity_poly.pdbx_seq_one_letter_code
_entity_poly.pdbx_strand_id
1 'polypeptide(L)'
;MLRGRYDQYFGPDYWPAKIYARSTDVPRTQLSLQLVLAGLFPPSERQTWNPHLPWIPTWTFFVPYKTDNLLFPHYCHRYREEYQRFLQLDSTKKIINKYKNVMDYLTDHSGKLINSTEAVTHMYNLLKEEAAQNLTLPRWTQNVFPSPMEEMIELDFKLRSYTKTLRRLNGGWYNYYRKCL
;
A
#
# COMPACT_ATOMS: atom_id res chain seq x y z
N MET A 1 14.03 11.44 12.13
CA MET A 1 14.63 11.12 10.80
C MET A 1 14.32 12.19 9.74
N LEU A 2 13.05 12.51 9.43
CA LEU A 2 12.72 13.53 8.41
C LEU A 2 13.00 14.97 8.87
N ARG A 3 12.55 15.36 10.08
CA ARG A 3 12.80 16.70 10.65
C ARG A 3 14.28 17.06 10.62
N GLY A 4 15.13 16.20 11.18
CA GLY A 4 16.58 16.44 11.19
C GLY A 4 17.23 16.54 9.80
N ARG A 5 16.68 15.85 8.79
CA ARG A 5 17.23 15.92 7.42
C ARG A 5 16.84 17.20 6.68
N TYR A 6 15.62 17.69 6.90
CA TYR A 6 15.06 18.82 6.14
C TYR A 6 14.90 20.08 7.00
N ASP A 7 15.61 20.14 8.12
CA ASP A 7 15.44 21.16 9.14
C ASP A 7 15.62 22.57 8.57
N GLN A 8 16.72 22.76 7.83
CA GLN A 8 17.07 24.03 7.20
C GLN A 8 16.05 24.49 6.15
N TYR A 9 15.42 23.55 5.42
CA TYR A 9 14.43 23.89 4.40
C TYR A 9 13.11 24.35 5.02
N PHE A 10 12.62 23.60 6.00
CA PHE A 10 11.35 23.90 6.65
C PHE A 10 11.48 25.10 7.61
N GLY A 11 12.61 25.25 8.27
CA GLY A 11 12.78 26.19 9.37
C GLY A 11 11.99 25.75 10.62
N PRO A 12 11.98 26.58 11.68
CA PRO A 12 11.40 26.20 12.97
C PRO A 12 9.87 26.15 12.95
N ASP A 13 9.24 26.90 12.05
CA ASP A 13 7.79 27.09 12.00
C ASP A 13 7.14 26.26 10.88
N TYR A 14 5.93 25.76 11.14
CA TYR A 14 5.05 25.20 10.12
C TYR A 14 4.40 26.29 9.29
N TRP A 15 4.43 26.09 7.98
CA TRP A 15 3.75 26.92 7.00
C TRP A 15 3.03 26.01 6.00
N PRO A 16 1.70 26.13 5.83
CA PRO A 16 0.94 25.32 4.87
C PRO A 16 1.48 25.37 3.45
N ALA A 17 2.09 26.50 3.05
CA ALA A 17 2.68 26.66 1.71
C ALA A 17 3.98 25.84 1.49
N LYS A 18 4.65 25.37 2.55
CA LYS A 18 5.91 24.61 2.44
C LYS A 18 5.72 23.12 2.26
N ILE A 19 4.50 22.60 2.48
CA ILE A 19 4.25 21.17 2.42
C ILE A 19 2.87 20.85 1.88
N TYR A 20 2.83 19.91 0.95
CA TYR A 20 1.61 19.31 0.44
C TYR A 20 1.47 17.90 1.02
N ALA A 21 0.64 17.76 2.05
CA ALA A 21 0.47 16.52 2.79
C ALA A 21 -0.78 15.77 2.31
N ARG A 22 -0.56 14.70 1.54
CA ARG A 22 -1.61 13.85 0.97
C ARG A 22 -1.56 12.44 1.54
N SER A 23 -2.73 11.89 1.87
CA SER A 23 -2.89 10.47 2.18
C SER A 23 -3.93 9.83 1.26
N THR A 24 -4.04 8.51 1.29
CA THR A 24 -5.21 7.79 0.77
C THR A 24 -6.41 7.94 1.70
N ASP A 25 -7.61 7.77 1.14
CA ASP A 25 -8.88 7.73 1.86
C ASP A 25 -9.06 6.43 2.69
N VAL A 26 -8.14 6.19 3.63
CA VAL A 26 -8.19 5.09 4.59
C VAL A 26 -7.74 5.61 5.96
N PRO A 27 -8.44 5.30 7.07
CA PRO A 27 -8.11 5.84 8.39
C PRO A 27 -6.65 5.62 8.80
N ARG A 28 -6.10 4.42 8.61
CA ARG A 28 -4.71 4.11 9.01
C ARG A 28 -3.67 5.02 8.34
N THR A 29 -3.88 5.43 7.09
CA THR A 29 -2.92 6.26 6.34
C THR A 29 -3.08 7.74 6.68
N GLN A 30 -4.30 8.18 6.99
CA GLN A 30 -4.56 9.52 7.50
C GLN A 30 -3.90 9.71 8.87
N LEU A 31 -4.08 8.74 9.77
CA LEU A 31 -3.44 8.75 11.09
C LEU A 31 -1.91 8.69 10.99
N SER A 32 -1.36 7.82 10.16
CA SER A 32 0.10 7.78 9.92
C SER A 32 0.63 9.11 9.38
N LEU A 33 -0.07 9.77 8.48
CA LEU A 33 0.33 11.09 7.96
C LEU A 33 0.34 12.14 9.08
N GLN A 34 -0.68 12.16 9.94
CA GLN A 34 -0.74 13.08 11.09
C GLN A 34 0.42 12.84 12.06
N LEU A 35 0.78 11.59 12.34
CA LEU A 35 1.95 11.25 13.16
C LEU A 35 3.27 11.71 12.53
N VAL A 36 3.42 11.53 11.22
CA VAL A 36 4.60 12.02 10.48
C VAL A 36 4.69 13.55 10.56
N LEU A 37 3.57 14.26 10.40
CA LEU A 37 3.53 15.72 10.47
C LEU A 37 3.81 16.25 11.87
N ALA A 38 3.30 15.59 12.91
CA ALA A 38 3.62 15.93 14.30
C ALA A 38 5.12 15.80 14.58
N GLY A 39 5.78 14.77 14.03
CA GLY A 39 7.24 14.61 14.13
C GLY A 39 8.03 15.55 13.23
N LEU A 40 7.44 16.04 12.14
CA LEU A 40 8.08 16.96 11.19
C LEU A 40 7.97 18.43 11.63
N PHE A 41 6.92 18.77 12.37
CA PHE A 41 6.62 20.12 12.83
C PHE A 41 6.27 20.14 14.32
N PRO A 42 7.25 19.87 15.21
CA PRO A 42 7.07 20.24 16.60
C PRO A 42 6.84 21.76 16.71
N PRO A 43 5.93 22.24 17.59
CA PRO A 43 5.68 23.67 17.72
C PRO A 43 6.96 24.42 18.11
N SER A 44 7.25 25.50 17.41
CA SER A 44 8.19 26.51 17.88
C SER A 44 7.60 27.29 19.05
N GLU A 45 8.41 28.08 19.74
CA GLU A 45 7.93 29.02 20.77
C GLU A 45 6.81 29.94 20.24
N ARG A 46 6.90 30.36 18.98
CA ARG A 46 5.93 31.28 18.34
C ARG A 46 4.62 30.60 17.95
N GLN A 47 4.66 29.30 17.69
CA GLN A 47 3.49 28.51 17.25
C GLN A 47 2.95 27.58 18.34
N THR A 48 3.51 27.65 19.55
CA THR A 48 2.99 26.96 20.72
C THR A 48 1.68 27.62 21.14
N TRP A 49 0.55 26.97 20.85
CA TRP A 49 -0.77 27.42 21.28
C TRP A 49 -1.18 26.83 22.64
N ASN A 50 -0.58 25.71 23.05
CA ASN A 50 -0.82 25.05 24.32
C ASN A 50 0.51 24.57 24.93
N PRO A 51 0.92 25.06 26.11
CA PRO A 51 2.19 24.69 26.75
C PRO A 51 2.23 23.24 27.25
N HIS A 52 1.08 22.59 27.41
CA HIS A 52 0.97 21.20 27.89
C HIS A 52 0.75 20.19 26.75
N LEU A 53 0.65 20.66 25.50
CA LEU A 53 0.45 19.81 24.33
C LEU A 53 1.38 20.28 23.19
N PRO A 54 2.58 19.70 23.06
CA PRO A 54 3.57 20.09 22.05
C PRO A 54 3.20 19.57 20.66
N TRP A 55 2.05 20.01 20.15
CA TRP A 55 1.49 19.65 18.86
C TRP A 55 0.80 20.86 18.25
N ILE A 56 0.84 20.95 16.92
CA ILE A 56 0.10 21.95 16.15
C ILE A 56 -0.83 21.27 15.14
N PRO A 57 -2.01 21.85 14.87
CA PRO A 57 -2.82 21.42 13.74
C PRO A 57 -2.05 21.59 12.43
N THR A 58 -2.02 20.53 11.63
CA THR A 58 -1.41 20.56 10.29
C THR A 58 -2.45 20.22 9.25
N TRP A 59 -2.44 20.96 8.15
CA TRP A 59 -3.36 20.74 7.05
C TRP A 59 -2.99 19.47 6.28
N THR A 60 -3.99 18.62 6.06
CA THR A 60 -3.90 17.39 5.25
C THR A 60 -5.14 17.26 4.40
N PHE A 61 -5.02 16.56 3.29
CA PHE A 61 -6.19 16.19 2.49
C PHE A 61 -6.02 14.79 1.90
N PHE A 62 -7.12 14.24 1.41
CA PHE A 62 -7.17 12.97 0.70
C PHE A 62 -8.12 13.12 -0.50
N VAL A 63 -8.08 12.15 -1.40
CA VAL A 63 -9.03 12.04 -2.51
C VAL A 63 -9.85 10.76 -2.28
N PRO A 64 -11.18 10.77 -2.46
CA PRO A 64 -12.00 9.58 -2.32
C PRO A 64 -11.46 8.41 -3.15
N TYR A 65 -11.47 7.20 -2.60
CA TYR A 65 -10.74 6.06 -3.20
C TYR A 65 -11.12 5.78 -4.67
N LYS A 66 -12.38 5.98 -5.07
CA LYS A 66 -12.84 5.74 -6.46
C LYS A 66 -12.26 6.72 -7.48
N THR A 67 -11.84 7.89 -7.02
CA THR A 67 -11.28 8.97 -7.86
C THR A 67 -9.81 9.21 -7.57
N ASP A 68 -9.24 8.54 -6.56
CA ASP A 68 -7.80 8.58 -6.27
C ASP A 68 -7.03 7.64 -7.19
N ASN A 69 -6.86 8.10 -8.43
CA ASN A 69 -6.06 7.38 -9.39
C ASN A 69 -4.58 7.33 -8.96
N LEU A 70 -4.07 8.34 -8.25
CA LEU A 70 -2.64 8.46 -7.94
C LEU A 70 -2.16 7.40 -6.95
N LEU A 71 -2.83 7.31 -5.81
CA LEU A 71 -2.45 6.44 -4.70
C LEU A 71 -3.22 5.11 -4.72
N PHE A 72 -4.33 5.05 -5.45
CA PHE A 72 -5.05 3.81 -5.72
C PHE A 72 -5.27 3.56 -7.22
N PRO A 73 -4.19 3.29 -7.97
CA PRO A 73 -4.28 3.10 -9.42
C PRO A 73 -5.14 1.92 -9.85
N HIS A 74 -5.37 0.97 -8.95
CA HIS A 74 -6.28 -0.14 -9.19
C HIS A 74 -7.77 0.24 -9.24
N TYR A 75 -8.16 1.48 -8.91
CA TYR A 75 -9.52 1.99 -9.20
C TYR A 75 -9.66 2.56 -10.62
N CYS A 76 -8.55 2.84 -11.32
CA CYS A 76 -8.62 3.27 -12.72
C CYS A 76 -9.19 2.15 -13.60
N HIS A 77 -10.27 2.45 -14.33
CA HIS A 77 -10.94 1.48 -15.22
C HIS A 77 -9.96 0.88 -16.24
N ARG A 78 -9.10 1.70 -16.85
CA ARG A 78 -8.11 1.23 -17.82
C ARG A 78 -7.06 0.32 -17.19
N TYR A 79 -6.61 0.63 -15.98
CA TYR A 79 -5.67 -0.24 -15.29
C TYR A 79 -6.31 -1.61 -15.07
N ARG A 80 -7.56 -1.64 -14.58
CA ARG A 80 -8.30 -2.89 -14.37
C ARG A 80 -8.44 -3.69 -15.66
N GLU A 81 -8.89 -3.07 -16.74
CA GLU A 81 -9.04 -3.73 -18.03
C GLU A 81 -7.72 -4.32 -18.54
N GLU A 82 -6.65 -3.53 -18.54
CA GLU A 82 -5.33 -3.96 -19.00
C GLU A 82 -4.75 -5.06 -18.11
N TYR A 83 -4.96 -4.98 -16.79
CA TYR A 83 -4.50 -6.00 -15.86
C TYR A 83 -5.26 -7.31 -16.05
N GLN A 84 -6.59 -7.25 -16.21
CA GLN A 84 -7.39 -8.45 -16.50
C GLN A 84 -6.99 -9.09 -17.83
N ARG A 85 -6.80 -8.31 -18.91
CA ARG A 85 -6.28 -8.83 -20.19
C ARG A 85 -4.91 -9.49 -20.01
N PHE A 86 -4.02 -8.86 -19.27
CA PHE A 86 -2.69 -9.39 -18.99
C PHE A 86 -2.74 -10.72 -18.22
N LEU A 87 -3.62 -10.86 -17.23
CA LEU A 87 -3.82 -12.10 -16.48
C LEU A 87 -4.38 -13.24 -17.35
N GLN A 88 -5.09 -12.91 -18.44
CA GLN A 88 -5.66 -13.92 -19.34
C GLN A 88 -4.64 -14.52 -20.33
N LEU A 89 -3.46 -13.91 -20.49
CA LEU A 89 -2.42 -14.42 -21.39
C LEU A 89 -1.89 -15.79 -20.92
N ASP A 90 -1.66 -16.70 -21.86
CA ASP A 90 -1.15 -18.05 -21.55
C ASP A 90 0.21 -18.01 -20.84
N SER A 91 1.07 -17.05 -21.21
CA SER A 91 2.35 -16.83 -20.54
C SER A 91 2.17 -16.47 -19.07
N THR A 92 1.23 -15.57 -18.76
CA THR A 92 0.92 -15.16 -17.39
C THR A 92 0.27 -16.29 -16.60
N LYS A 93 -0.71 -16.99 -17.19
CA LYS A 93 -1.34 -18.16 -16.58
C LYS A 93 -0.31 -19.24 -16.25
N LYS A 94 0.62 -19.53 -17.16
CA LYS A 94 1.72 -20.49 -16.91
C LYS A 94 2.61 -20.07 -15.74
N ILE A 95 2.89 -18.77 -15.57
CA ILE A 95 3.66 -18.27 -14.42
C ILE A 95 2.90 -18.49 -13.12
N ILE A 96 1.62 -18.12 -13.06
CA ILE A 96 0.78 -18.26 -11.86
C ILE A 96 0.54 -19.74 -11.51
N ASN A 97 0.31 -20.58 -12.52
CA ASN A 97 0.00 -22.01 -12.33
C ASN A 97 1.16 -22.80 -11.70
N LYS A 98 2.39 -22.27 -11.70
CA LYS A 98 3.52 -22.86 -10.94
C LYS A 98 3.24 -22.96 -9.44
N TYR A 99 2.38 -22.10 -8.92
CA TYR A 99 2.02 -22.05 -7.51
C TYR A 99 0.61 -22.60 -7.24
N LYS A 100 0.03 -23.35 -8.19
CA LYS A 100 -1.32 -23.90 -8.06
C LYS A 100 -1.45 -24.79 -6.81
N ASN A 101 -0.45 -25.63 -6.54
CA ASN A 101 -0.41 -26.47 -5.34
C ASN A 101 -0.48 -25.66 -4.04
N VAL A 102 0.19 -24.50 -3.97
CA VAL A 102 0.14 -23.61 -2.79
C VAL A 102 -1.26 -23.04 -2.61
N MET A 103 -1.87 -22.56 -3.69
CA MET A 103 -3.24 -22.03 -3.69
C MET A 103 -4.28 -23.08 -3.32
N ASP A 104 -4.13 -24.31 -3.84
CA ASP A 104 -5.01 -25.44 -3.50
C ASP A 104 -4.85 -25.81 -2.03
N TYR A 105 -3.61 -25.95 -1.54
CA TYR A 105 -3.34 -26.23 -0.12
C TYR A 105 -3.94 -25.16 0.81
N LEU A 106 -3.77 -23.88 0.48
CA LEU A 106 -4.37 -22.78 1.22
C LEU A 106 -5.90 -22.84 1.20
N THR A 107 -6.49 -23.21 0.07
CA THR A 107 -7.94 -23.36 -0.05
C THR A 107 -8.46 -24.46 0.86
N ASP A 108 -7.82 -25.63 0.81
CA ASP A 108 -8.24 -26.81 1.56
C ASP A 108 -8.14 -26.59 3.08
N HIS A 109 -7.09 -25.91 3.55
CA HIS A 109 -6.85 -25.71 4.98
C HIS A 109 -7.54 -24.48 5.57
N SER A 110 -7.77 -23.44 4.77
CA SER A 110 -8.45 -22.22 5.25
C SER A 110 -9.97 -22.28 5.07
N GLY A 111 -10.48 -23.19 4.24
CA GLY A 111 -11.89 -23.25 3.85
C GLY A 111 -12.36 -22.06 2.99
N LYS A 112 -11.45 -21.20 2.52
CA LYS A 112 -11.73 -20.07 1.63
C LYS A 112 -11.10 -20.32 0.28
N LEU A 113 -11.80 -19.99 -0.80
CA LEU A 113 -11.25 -20.12 -2.15
C LEU A 113 -10.06 -19.16 -2.34
N ILE A 114 -8.86 -19.72 -2.50
CA ILE A 114 -7.63 -18.98 -2.80
C ILE A 114 -7.21 -19.34 -4.23
N ASN A 115 -7.59 -18.51 -5.20
CA ASN A 115 -7.39 -18.78 -6.63
C ASN A 115 -6.62 -17.69 -7.39
N SER A 116 -6.01 -16.75 -6.65
CA SER A 116 -5.26 -15.63 -7.21
C SER A 116 -4.06 -15.28 -6.32
N THR A 117 -3.06 -14.64 -6.93
CA THR A 117 -1.90 -14.12 -6.18
C THR A 117 -2.32 -13.09 -5.14
N GLU A 118 -3.34 -12.28 -5.44
CA GLU A 118 -3.91 -11.33 -4.49
C GLU A 118 -4.53 -12.02 -3.26
N ALA A 119 -5.27 -13.11 -3.45
CA ALA A 119 -5.85 -13.86 -2.34
C ALA A 119 -4.77 -14.44 -1.42
N VAL A 120 -3.66 -14.91 -1.99
CA VAL A 120 -2.48 -15.35 -1.22
C VAL A 120 -1.86 -14.19 -0.45
N THR A 121 -1.70 -13.02 -1.08
CA THR A 121 -1.17 -11.81 -0.42
C THR A 121 -2.02 -11.42 0.80
N HIS A 122 -3.35 -11.45 0.69
CA HIS A 122 -4.24 -11.15 1.81
C HIS A 122 -4.09 -12.16 2.95
N MET A 123 -4.03 -13.46 2.64
CA MET A 123 -3.83 -14.51 3.65
C MET A 123 -2.47 -14.40 4.34
N TYR A 124 -1.40 -14.17 3.58
CA TYR A 124 -0.07 -14.00 4.15
C TYR A 124 0.01 -12.78 5.07
N ASN A 125 -0.57 -11.64 4.66
CA ASN A 125 -0.57 -10.45 5.49
C ASN A 125 -1.32 -10.72 6.81
N LEU A 126 -2.45 -11.44 6.76
CA LEU A 126 -3.14 -11.87 7.97
C LEU A 126 -2.22 -12.69 8.89
N LEU A 127 -1.60 -13.77 8.37
CA LEU A 127 -0.70 -14.63 9.17
C LEU A 127 0.50 -13.86 9.71
N LYS A 128 1.04 -12.93 8.92
CA LYS A 128 2.16 -12.08 9.33
C LYS A 128 1.78 -11.14 10.46
N GLU A 129 0.62 -10.50 10.40
CA GLU A 129 0.14 -9.63 11.47
C GLU A 129 -0.18 -10.45 12.74
N GLU A 130 -0.81 -11.62 12.62
CA GLU A 130 -1.05 -12.52 13.75
C GLU A 130 0.26 -12.92 14.45
N ALA A 131 1.27 -13.33 13.68
CA ALA A 131 2.59 -13.67 14.20
C ALA A 131 3.28 -12.46 14.85
N ALA A 132 3.17 -11.27 14.25
CA ALA A 132 3.73 -10.03 14.81
C ALA A 132 3.07 -9.62 16.14
N GLN A 133 1.82 -10.04 16.38
CA GLN A 133 1.11 -9.88 17.64
C GLN A 133 1.36 -11.04 18.63
N ASN A 134 2.33 -11.91 18.36
CA ASN A 134 2.64 -13.10 19.17
C ASN A 134 1.48 -14.10 19.29
N LEU A 135 0.56 -14.12 18.32
CA LEU A 135 -0.48 -15.14 18.27
C LEU A 135 0.08 -16.45 17.74
N THR A 136 -0.47 -17.57 18.23
CA THR A 136 -0.08 -18.90 17.75
C THR A 136 -0.77 -19.18 16.43
N LEU A 137 0.00 -19.31 15.35
CA LEU A 137 -0.54 -19.69 14.05
C LEU A 137 -0.99 -21.16 14.03
N PRO A 138 -2.03 -21.52 13.27
CA PRO A 138 -2.43 -22.91 13.08
C PRO A 138 -1.28 -23.76 12.53
N ARG A 139 -1.12 -25.00 13.01
CA ARG A 139 0.01 -25.88 12.63
C ARG A 139 0.19 -26.05 11.12
N TRP A 140 -0.91 -26.07 10.36
CA TRP A 140 -0.86 -26.26 8.91
C TRP A 140 -0.16 -25.12 8.16
N THR A 141 -0.05 -23.92 8.75
CA THR A 141 0.59 -22.77 8.09
C THR A 141 2.10 -22.95 7.96
N GLN A 142 2.73 -23.80 8.76
CA GLN A 142 4.18 -24.05 8.74
C GLN A 142 4.69 -24.56 7.38
N ASN A 143 3.82 -25.19 6.59
CA ASN A 143 4.16 -25.70 5.26
C ASN A 143 4.15 -24.61 4.17
N VAL A 144 3.60 -23.43 4.46
CA VAL A 144 3.37 -22.37 3.47
C VAL A 144 3.81 -20.97 3.90
N PHE A 145 3.96 -20.74 5.20
CA PHE A 145 4.32 -19.46 5.79
C PHE A 145 5.70 -19.54 6.48
N PRO A 146 6.63 -18.61 6.21
CA PRO A 146 6.48 -17.50 5.26
C PRO A 146 6.60 -17.94 3.79
N SER A 147 7.36 -18.99 3.49
CA SER A 147 7.57 -19.51 2.14
C SER A 147 6.80 -20.82 1.91
N PRO A 148 6.21 -21.05 0.71
CA PRO A 148 6.31 -20.25 -0.54
C PRO A 148 5.36 -19.05 -0.67
N MET A 149 4.55 -18.70 0.33
CA MET A 149 3.62 -17.56 0.19
C MET A 149 4.32 -16.22 -0.09
N GLU A 150 5.50 -15.99 0.49
CA GLU A 150 6.30 -14.79 0.24
C GLU A 150 6.73 -14.66 -1.24
N GLU A 151 7.11 -15.76 -1.89
CA GLU A 151 7.44 -15.76 -3.32
C GLU A 151 6.23 -15.39 -4.18
N MET A 152 5.04 -15.84 -3.77
CA MET A 152 3.79 -15.46 -4.43
C MET A 152 3.44 -13.98 -4.25
N ILE A 153 3.80 -13.39 -3.11
CA ILE A 153 3.64 -11.95 -2.90
C ILE A 153 4.56 -11.16 -3.81
N GLU A 154 5.83 -11.55 -3.90
CA GLU A 154 6.74 -10.93 -4.84
C GLU A 154 6.22 -11.02 -6.27
N LEU A 155 5.67 -12.18 -6.64
CA LEU A 155 5.02 -12.38 -7.92
C LEU A 155 3.83 -11.43 -8.08
N ASP A 156 2.93 -11.31 -7.10
CA ASP A 156 1.78 -10.40 -7.14
C ASP A 156 2.21 -8.96 -7.44
N PHE A 157 3.20 -8.45 -6.70
CA PHE A 157 3.76 -7.12 -6.91
C PHE A 157 4.40 -6.97 -8.30
N LYS A 158 5.13 -7.98 -8.77
CA LYS A 158 5.72 -7.99 -10.12
C LYS A 158 4.64 -7.97 -11.20
N LEU A 159 3.57 -8.74 -11.05
CA LEU A 159 2.47 -8.83 -12.04
C LEU A 159 1.74 -7.49 -12.20
N ARG A 160 1.47 -6.77 -11.11
CA ARG A 160 0.81 -5.45 -11.12
C ARG A 160 1.54 -4.39 -11.96
N SER A 161 2.82 -4.61 -12.24
CA SER A 161 3.70 -3.70 -12.98
C SER A 161 4.52 -4.42 -14.06
N TYR A 162 4.02 -5.54 -14.58
CA TYR A 162 4.80 -6.41 -15.46
C TYR A 162 5.05 -5.80 -16.84
N THR A 163 3.99 -5.34 -17.50
CA THR A 163 4.07 -4.76 -18.85
C THR A 163 4.41 -3.28 -18.79
N LYS A 164 4.96 -2.75 -19.89
CA LYS A 164 5.21 -1.29 -20.04
C LYS A 164 3.93 -0.47 -19.84
N THR A 165 2.79 -0.98 -20.29
CA THR A 165 1.48 -0.35 -20.11
C THR A 165 1.05 -0.35 -18.64
N LEU A 166 1.12 -1.51 -17.97
CA LEU A 166 0.77 -1.62 -16.56
C LEU A 166 1.66 -0.73 -15.68
N ARG A 167 2.98 -0.68 -15.91
CA ARG A 167 3.87 0.24 -15.18
C ARG A 167 3.43 1.70 -15.29
N ARG A 168 3.03 2.12 -16.50
CA ARG A 168 2.57 3.49 -16.76
C ARG A 168 1.22 3.77 -16.10
N LEU A 169 0.35 2.78 -16.01
CA LEU A 169 -0.96 2.90 -15.38
C LEU A 169 -0.91 2.69 -13.85
N ASN A 170 0.13 2.06 -13.31
CA ASN A 170 0.25 1.83 -11.87
C ASN A 170 1.02 2.95 -11.17
N GLY A 171 2.25 3.24 -11.63
CA GLY A 171 3.15 4.21 -10.97
C GLY A 171 3.61 5.38 -11.85
N GLY A 172 3.15 5.47 -13.11
CA GLY A 172 3.62 6.49 -14.03
C GLY A 172 2.81 7.78 -13.97
N TRP A 173 3.40 8.89 -13.52
CA TRP A 173 2.70 10.19 -13.37
C TRP A 173 2.25 10.83 -14.71
N TYR A 174 3.12 10.86 -15.72
CA TYR A 174 3.03 11.82 -16.84
C TYR A 174 1.89 11.59 -17.85
N ASN A 175 1.33 10.38 -17.93
CA ASN A 175 0.29 10.02 -18.91
C ASN A 175 -1.04 9.60 -18.28
N TYR A 176 -1.16 9.76 -16.97
CA TYR A 176 -2.09 8.98 -16.18
C TYR A 176 -3.37 9.75 -15.83
N TYR A 177 -3.25 11.04 -15.51
CA TYR A 177 -4.40 11.90 -15.23
C TYR A 177 -5.40 11.99 -16.40
N ARG A 178 -4.94 12.00 -17.67
CA ARG A 178 -5.83 12.07 -18.84
C ARG A 178 -6.50 10.75 -19.21
N LYS A 179 -6.06 9.64 -18.63
CA LYS A 179 -6.49 8.30 -19.05
C LYS A 179 -7.45 7.66 -18.06
N CYS A 180 -7.43 8.10 -16.81
CA CYS A 180 -8.25 7.55 -15.73
C CYS A 180 -9.33 8.53 -15.22
N LEU A 181 -9.40 9.73 -15.82
CA LEU A 181 -10.55 10.64 -15.78
C LEU A 181 -11.38 10.43 -17.05
#